data_AF-A0ABD0YFW6-F1
#
_entry.id   AF-A0ABD0YFW6-F1
#
_cell.length_a   1.000
_cell.length_b   1.000
_cell.length_c   1.000
_cell.angle_alpha   90.00
_cell.angle_beta   90.00
_cell.angle_gamma   90.00
#
_symmetry.space_group_name_H-M   'P 1'
#
loop_
_entity.id
_entity.type
_entity.pdbx_description
1 polymer ?
#
loop_
_entity_poly.entity_id
_entity_poly.type
_entity_poly.pdbx_seq_one_letter_code
_entity_poly.pdbx_strand_id
1 'polypeptide(L)'
;CNCRQGRCDCCTNRLASLIGQRLCVNVTYEPDEFQFAYKLLINDRLLYQTRMSGKNPSPACLPIAFLTRLRLCVQFSNVYMIGRNMHACLDLTAAWRTFKLLNVSFDCFRVGTSGLAIVKPEDGGGIPQLQFGANPAQEDLDYDDSAK
;
A
#
# COMPACT_ATOMS: atom_id res chain seq x y z
N CYS A 1 -7.82 11.01 -11.17
CA CYS A 1 -6.36 11.19 -11.04
C CYS A 1 -5.82 11.75 -12.34
N ASN A 2 -4.82 12.64 -12.29
CA ASN A 2 -4.12 13.16 -13.47
C ASN A 2 -2.61 12.98 -13.26
N CYS A 3 -1.93 12.32 -14.20
CA CYS A 3 -0.50 12.03 -14.10
C CYS A 3 0.24 12.60 -15.32
N ARG A 4 1.31 13.36 -15.09
CA ARG A 4 2.20 13.90 -16.14
C ARG A 4 3.66 13.84 -15.67
N GLN A 5 4.53 13.29 -16.51
CA GLN A 5 5.99 13.27 -16.29
C GLN A 5 6.42 12.77 -14.89
N GLY A 6 5.82 11.68 -14.39
CA GLY A 6 6.17 11.12 -13.07
C GLY A 6 5.57 11.86 -11.88
N ARG A 7 4.71 12.86 -12.12
CA ARG A 7 3.90 13.53 -11.10
C ARG A 7 2.43 13.17 -11.26
N CYS A 8 1.82 12.64 -10.22
CA CYS A 8 0.42 12.24 -10.19
C CYS A 8 -0.35 13.00 -9.12
N ASP A 9 -1.48 13.59 -9.51
CA ASP A 9 -2.41 14.27 -8.61
C ASP A 9 -3.75 13.53 -8.62
N CYS A 10 -4.04 12.86 -7.51
CA CYS A 10 -5.25 12.08 -7.27
C CYS A 10 -6.08 12.75 -6.19
N CYS A 11 -7.28 13.20 -6.52
CA CYS A 11 -8.20 13.73 -5.52
C CYS A 11 -9.48 12.90 -5.50
N THR A 12 -10.03 12.71 -4.31
CA THR A 12 -11.41 12.31 -4.17
C THR A 12 -12.30 13.46 -4.65
N ASN A 13 -13.42 13.13 -5.30
CA ASN A 13 -14.49 14.11 -5.42
C ASN A 13 -14.88 14.55 -4.01
N ARG A 14 -15.35 15.80 -3.85
CA ARG A 14 -15.86 16.29 -2.56
C ARG A 14 -16.78 15.21 -2.00
N LEU A 15 -16.37 14.57 -0.91
CA LEU A 15 -17.11 13.46 -0.35
C LEU A 15 -18.45 14.04 0.12
N ALA A 16 -19.50 13.85 -0.70
CA ALA A 16 -20.84 14.28 -0.38
C ALA A 16 -21.37 13.35 0.73
N SER A 17 -21.43 13.86 1.97
CA SER A 17 -22.63 13.81 2.83
C SER A 17 -22.36 14.09 4.31
N LEU A 18 -21.15 13.90 4.86
CA LEU A 18 -20.96 14.04 6.34
C LEU A 18 -19.82 14.95 6.84
N ILE A 19 -18.76 15.19 6.06
CA ILE A 19 -17.55 15.90 6.58
C ILE A 19 -17.07 17.04 5.67
N GLY A 20 -17.51 17.09 4.40
CA GLY A 20 -17.18 18.16 3.46
C GLY A 20 -15.68 18.28 3.11
N GLN A 21 -14.87 17.25 3.39
CA GLN A 21 -13.43 17.27 3.19
C GLN A 21 -13.05 16.74 1.79
N ARG A 22 -12.16 17.45 1.10
CA ARG A 22 -11.50 17.03 -0.15
C ARG A 22 -10.16 16.41 0.18
N LEU A 23 -10.00 15.11 -0.07
CA LEU A 23 -8.73 14.41 0.13
C LEU A 23 -7.98 14.35 -1.20
N CYS A 24 -6.73 14.79 -1.21
CA CYS A 24 -5.85 14.73 -2.37
C CYS A 24 -4.53 14.06 -2.01
N VAL A 25 -3.96 13.36 -2.98
CA VAL A 25 -2.66 12.72 -2.92
C VAL A 25 -1.85 13.23 -4.10
N ASN A 26 -0.68 13.79 -3.83
CA ASN A 26 0.31 14.10 -4.85
C ASN A 26 1.45 13.11 -4.72
N VAL A 27 1.78 12.44 -5.82
CA VAL A 27 2.90 11.50 -5.91
C VAL A 27 3.89 12.08 -6.90
N THR A 28 5.15 12.22 -6.51
CA THR A 28 6.22 12.72 -7.38
C THR A 28 7.34 11.70 -7.41
N TYR A 29 7.70 11.24 -8.60
CA TYR A 29 8.84 10.37 -8.81
C TYR A 29 10.12 11.20 -8.98
N GLU A 30 11.14 10.87 -8.20
CA GLU A 30 12.45 11.52 -8.21
C GLU A 30 13.49 10.49 -8.72
N PRO A 31 13.83 10.52 -10.02
CA PRO A 31 14.61 9.46 -10.68
C PRO A 31 16.07 9.42 -10.21
N ASP A 32 16.64 10.56 -9.83
CA ASP A 32 18.06 10.67 -9.44
C ASP A 32 18.35 9.93 -8.13
N GLU A 33 17.38 9.92 -7.21
CA GLU A 33 17.51 9.26 -5.90
C GLU A 33 16.70 7.95 -5.81
N PHE A 34 16.02 7.54 -6.89
CA PHE A 34 15.10 6.39 -6.91
C PHE A 34 14.06 6.43 -5.78
N GLN A 35 13.47 7.60 -5.55
CA GLN A 35 12.51 7.81 -4.47
C GLN A 35 11.17 8.30 -5.00
N PHE A 36 10.12 8.04 -4.23
CA PHE A 36 8.82 8.64 -4.47
C PHE A 36 8.43 9.53 -3.30
N ALA A 37 8.11 10.77 -3.60
CA ALA A 37 7.58 11.73 -2.65
C ALA A 37 6.06 11.69 -2.69
N TYR A 38 5.45 11.43 -1.53
CA TYR A 38 4.01 11.40 -1.33
C TYR A 38 3.60 12.58 -0.48
N LYS A 39 2.57 13.29 -0.90
CA LYS A 39 1.93 14.36 -0.15
C LYS A 39 0.44 14.08 -0.04
N LEU A 40 -0.06 14.00 1.18
CA LEU A 40 -1.48 13.91 1.49
C LEU A 40 -1.98 15.31 1.86
N LEU A 41 -3.01 15.77 1.16
CA LEU A 41 -3.62 17.07 1.36
C LEU A 41 -5.10 16.90 1.70
N ILE A 42 -5.57 17.67 2.69
CA ILE A 42 -7.01 17.83 2.97
C ILE A 42 -7.38 19.28 2.75
N ASN A 43 -8.37 19.55 1.88
CA ASN A 43 -8.76 20.89 1.46
C ASN A 43 -7.56 21.75 1.08
N ASP A 44 -6.63 21.18 0.30
CA ASP A 44 -5.40 21.83 -0.16
C ASP A 44 -4.38 22.15 0.94
N ARG A 45 -4.63 21.74 2.18
CA ARG A 45 -3.64 21.81 3.27
C ARG A 45 -2.85 20.53 3.36
N LEU A 46 -1.52 20.66 3.35
CA LEU A 46 -0.63 19.53 3.55
C LEU A 46 -0.85 18.94 4.95
N LEU A 47 -1.35 17.71 5.00
CA LEU A 47 -1.48 16.96 6.26
C LEU A 47 -0.26 16.10 6.52
N TYR A 48 0.29 15.51 5.47
CA TYR A 48 1.37 14.56 5.61
C TYR A 48 2.23 14.57 4.36
N GLN A 49 3.55 14.49 4.55
CA GLN A 49 4.51 14.36 3.48
C GLN A 49 5.54 13.30 3.87
N THR A 50 5.83 12.39 2.95
CA THR A 50 6.89 11.40 3.14
C THR A 50 7.61 11.12 1.83
N ARG A 51 8.86 10.69 1.95
CA ARG A 51 9.65 10.19 0.84
C ARG A 51 9.90 8.71 1.11
N MET A 52 9.65 7.90 0.10
CA MET A 52 9.87 6.46 0.17
C MET A 52 11.01 6.11 -0.74
N SER A 53 12.13 5.74 -0.12
CA SER A 53 13.29 5.17 -0.76
C SER A 53 13.72 3.95 0.05
N GLY A 54 13.65 2.78 -0.58
CA GLY A 54 13.94 1.51 0.08
C GLY A 54 12.70 0.75 0.60
N LYS A 55 12.99 -0.34 1.34
CA LYS A 55 12.03 -1.39 1.67
C LYS A 55 11.22 -1.01 2.94
N ASN A 56 9.91 -0.80 2.78
CA ASN A 56 8.90 -0.67 3.86
C ASN A 56 9.13 0.49 4.87
N PRO A 57 8.69 1.72 4.55
CA PRO A 57 8.88 2.89 5.41
C PRO A 57 8.06 2.83 6.70
N SER A 58 8.48 3.60 7.71
CA SER A 58 7.80 3.67 9.00
C SER A 58 6.35 4.19 8.86
N PRO A 59 5.40 3.64 9.64
CA PRO A 59 4.02 4.11 9.66
C PRO A 59 3.92 5.57 10.11
N ALA A 60 3.07 6.34 9.45
CA ALA A 60 2.79 7.71 9.82
C ALA A 60 1.45 7.88 10.48
N CYS A 61 1.47 8.47 11.67
CA CYS A 61 0.30 8.61 12.51
C CYS A 61 -0.14 10.07 12.62
N LEU A 62 -1.41 10.33 12.30
CA LEU A 62 -2.08 11.60 12.47
C LEU A 62 -3.05 11.51 13.66
N PRO A 63 -2.98 12.44 14.63
CA PRO A 63 -3.99 12.54 15.67
C PRO A 63 -5.29 13.10 15.09
N ILE A 64 -6.42 12.46 15.36
CA ILE A 64 -7.72 12.98 14.91
C ILE A 64 -8.21 14.02 15.92
N ALA A 65 -8.16 15.30 15.53
CA ALA A 65 -8.35 16.46 16.40
C ALA A 65 -9.68 16.52 17.17
N PHE A 66 -10.74 15.85 16.69
CA PHE A 66 -12.05 15.85 17.33
C PHE A 66 -12.21 14.79 18.44
N LEU A 67 -11.40 13.71 18.42
CA LEU A 67 -11.47 12.62 19.39
C LEU A 67 -10.11 12.50 20.10
N THR A 68 -9.99 13.16 21.24
CA THR A 68 -8.79 13.06 22.08
C THR A 68 -8.53 11.59 22.42
N ARG A 69 -7.33 11.10 22.07
CA ARG A 69 -6.81 9.72 22.23
C ARG A 69 -7.00 8.74 21.06
N LEU A 70 -7.55 9.17 19.91
CA LEU A 70 -7.56 8.36 18.70
C LEU A 70 -6.42 8.75 17.75
N ARG A 71 -5.59 7.77 17.37
CA ARG A 71 -4.49 7.90 16.42
C ARG A 71 -4.83 7.10 15.16
N LEU A 72 -4.79 7.77 14.01
CA LEU A 72 -4.91 7.11 12.72
C LEU A 72 -3.53 7.01 12.09
N CYS A 73 -3.06 5.81 11.85
CA CYS A 73 -1.77 5.52 11.24
C CYS A 73 -1.96 4.97 9.84
N VAL A 74 -1.11 5.41 8.93
CA VAL A 74 -1.01 4.95 7.55
C VAL A 74 0.37 4.33 7.38
N GLN A 75 0.42 3.08 6.95
CA GLN A 75 1.65 2.36 6.66
C GLN A 75 1.64 1.92 5.21
N PHE A 76 2.80 1.98 4.55
CA PHE A 76 2.95 1.41 3.22
C PHE A 76 3.74 0.12 3.34
N SER A 77 3.15 -1.01 2.94
CA SER A 77 3.76 -2.33 3.02
C SER A 77 4.06 -2.89 1.65
N ASN A 78 4.84 -3.98 1.59
CA ASN A 78 5.24 -4.65 0.36
C ASN A 78 5.82 -3.69 -0.70
N VAL A 79 6.62 -2.72 -0.26
CA VAL A 79 7.19 -1.70 -1.15
C VAL A 79 8.43 -2.24 -1.83
N TYR A 80 8.43 -2.28 -3.16
CA TYR A 80 9.60 -2.61 -3.96
C TYR A 80 9.60 -1.86 -5.30
N MET A 81 10.79 -1.75 -5.90
CA MET A 81 10.99 -1.08 -7.18
C MET A 81 11.68 -2.05 -8.14
N ILE A 82 11.15 -2.17 -9.36
CA ILE A 82 11.72 -2.94 -10.46
C ILE A 82 11.90 -1.99 -11.64
N GLY A 83 13.16 -1.61 -11.89
CA GLY A 83 13.49 -0.61 -12.90
C GLY A 83 12.84 0.75 -12.60
N ARG A 84 11.93 1.18 -13.48
CA ARG A 84 11.16 2.44 -13.33
C ARG A 84 9.73 2.24 -12.84
N ASN A 85 9.41 1.05 -12.34
CA ASN A 85 8.10 0.72 -11.81
C ASN A 85 8.23 0.47 -10.30
N MET A 86 7.30 1.03 -9.53
CA MET A 86 7.15 0.73 -8.11
C MET A 86 5.88 -0.04 -7.85
N HIS A 87 5.89 -0.80 -6.77
CA HIS A 87 4.72 -1.44 -6.19
C HIS A 87 4.70 -1.12 -4.70
N ALA A 88 3.53 -0.79 -4.17
CA ALA A 88 3.31 -0.54 -2.75
C ALA A 88 1.86 -0.84 -2.36
N CYS A 89 1.66 -1.39 -1.18
CA CYS A 89 0.34 -1.60 -0.57
C CYS A 89 0.10 -0.56 0.52
N LEU A 90 -1.16 -0.30 0.83
CA LEU A 90 -1.55 0.69 1.83
C LEU A 90 -2.29 0.00 2.99
N ASP A 91 -1.79 0.18 4.21
CA ASP A 91 -2.40 -0.32 5.43
C ASP A 91 -2.82 0.86 6.32
N LEU A 92 -4.05 0.83 6.80
CA LEU A 92 -4.61 1.82 7.71
C LEU A 92 -4.86 1.18 9.07
N THR A 93 -4.30 1.77 10.12
CA THR A 93 -4.53 1.32 11.50
C THR A 93 -5.08 2.46 12.33
N ALA A 94 -6.22 2.25 13.00
CA ALA A 94 -6.71 3.16 14.03
C ALA A 94 -6.42 2.57 15.41
N ALA A 95 -5.87 3.38 16.30
CA ALA A 95 -5.57 2.99 17.67
C ALA A 95 -6.12 4.00 18.68
N TRP A 96 -6.64 3.51 19.80
CA TRP A 96 -7.05 4.30 20.95
C TRP A 96 -6.14 4.02 22.14
N ARG A 97 -5.37 5.03 22.57
CA ARG A 97 -4.27 4.86 23.54
C ARG A 97 -3.30 3.76 23.10
N THR A 98 -3.45 2.55 23.64
CA THR A 98 -2.62 1.37 23.39
C THR A 98 -3.39 0.26 22.66
N PHE A 99 -4.72 0.37 22.54
CA PHE A 99 -5.57 -0.63 21.91
C PHE A 99 -5.73 -0.31 20.42
N LYS A 100 -5.44 -1.29 19.56
CA LYS A 100 -5.75 -1.20 18.13
C LYS A 100 -7.25 -1.42 17.96
N LEU A 101 -7.95 -0.43 17.38
CA LEU A 101 -9.40 -0.48 17.14
C LEU A 101 -9.71 -1.06 15.77
N LEU A 102 -8.89 -0.72 14.77
CA LEU A 102 -9.12 -1.08 13.39
C LEU A 102 -7.77 -1.30 12.69
N ASN A 103 -7.69 -2.33 11.87
CA ASN A 103 -6.61 -2.54 10.91
C ASN A 103 -7.27 -2.95 9.58
N VAL A 104 -7.09 -2.12 8.56
CA VAL A 104 -7.64 -2.32 7.22
C VAL A 104 -6.48 -2.27 6.24
N SER A 105 -6.29 -3.36 5.51
CA SER A 105 -5.37 -3.44 4.38
C SER A 105 -6.12 -3.13 3.10
N PHE A 106 -5.60 -2.19 2.32
CA PHE A 106 -6.12 -1.81 1.02
C PHE A 106 -5.36 -2.52 -0.11
N ASP A 107 -5.94 -2.50 -1.30
CA ASP A 107 -5.29 -2.95 -2.53
C ASP A 107 -3.99 -2.18 -2.79
N CYS A 108 -3.06 -2.85 -3.46
CA CYS A 108 -1.76 -2.30 -3.77
C CYS A 108 -1.83 -1.48 -5.06
N PHE A 109 -0.90 -0.55 -5.21
CA PHE A 109 -0.78 0.30 -6.38
C PHE A 109 0.58 0.14 -7.04
N ARG A 110 0.58 0.19 -8.36
CA ARG A 110 1.77 0.16 -9.20
C ARG A 110 1.87 1.48 -9.95
N VAL A 111 3.00 2.16 -9.81
CA VAL A 111 3.28 3.41 -10.53
C VAL A 111 4.49 3.17 -11.40
N GLY A 112 4.37 3.50 -12.68
CA GLY A 112 5.44 3.32 -13.65
C GLY A 112 5.34 4.28 -14.82
N THR A 113 6.20 4.09 -15.81
CA THR A 113 6.15 4.84 -17.07
C THR A 113 4.84 4.62 -17.84
N SER A 114 4.20 3.47 -17.62
CA SER A 114 2.93 3.09 -18.24
C SER A 114 1.69 3.61 -17.49
N GLY A 115 1.86 4.32 -16.36
CA GLY A 115 0.78 4.90 -15.58
C GLY A 115 0.60 4.29 -14.18
N LEU A 116 -0.60 4.45 -13.61
CA LEU A 116 -1.01 3.95 -12.30
C LEU A 116 -1.96 2.75 -12.48
N ALA A 117 -1.67 1.62 -11.86
CA ALA A 117 -2.55 0.46 -11.80
C ALA A 117 -2.83 0.06 -10.35
N ILE A 118 -4.09 -0.27 -10.03
CA ILE A 118 -4.47 -0.85 -8.74
C ILE A 118 -4.48 -2.37 -8.92
N VAL A 119 -3.79 -3.08 -8.04
CA VAL A 119 -3.67 -4.53 -8.08
C VAL A 119 -4.01 -5.09 -6.70
N LYS A 120 -4.67 -6.23 -6.67
CA LYS A 120 -4.96 -6.88 -5.41
C LYS A 120 -3.67 -7.32 -4.71
N PRO A 121 -3.68 -7.45 -3.37
CA PRO A 121 -2.51 -7.90 -2.62
C PRO A 121 -2.03 -9.30 -3.03
N GLU A 122 -2.97 -10.17 -3.41
CA GLU A 122 -2.73 -11.57 -3.82
C GLU A 122 -2.05 -11.72 -5.19
N ASP A 123 -2.18 -10.73 -6.07
CA ASP A 123 -1.62 -10.77 -7.43
C ASP A 123 -0.10 -10.44 -7.48
N GLY A 124 0.54 -10.29 -6.31
CA GLY A 124 2.00 -10.35 -6.16
C GLY A 124 2.81 -9.44 -7.09
N GLY A 125 2.21 -8.33 -7.54
CA GLY A 125 2.75 -7.44 -8.58
C GLY A 125 3.29 -8.13 -9.83
N GLY A 126 2.71 -9.27 -10.24
CA GLY A 126 3.10 -9.99 -11.46
C GLY A 126 4.51 -10.59 -11.42
N ILE A 127 5.10 -10.73 -10.23
CA ILE A 127 6.29 -11.56 -10.02
C ILE A 127 5.73 -12.93 -9.65
N PRO A 128 6.05 -14.01 -10.40
CA PRO A 128 5.61 -15.35 -10.01
C PRO A 128 6.09 -15.62 -8.60
N GLN A 129 5.15 -15.78 -7.68
CA GLN A 129 5.42 -16.29 -6.35
C GLN A 129 6.08 -17.65 -6.58
N LEU A 130 7.35 -17.81 -6.20
CA LEU A 130 7.93 -19.14 -6.08
C LEU A 130 7.08 -19.86 -5.03
N GLN A 131 6.17 -20.71 -5.50
CA GLN A 131 5.42 -21.64 -4.67
C GLN A 131 6.44 -22.56 -4.03
N PHE A 132 6.95 -22.17 -2.87
CA PHE A 132 7.56 -23.09 -1.93
C PHE A 132 6.41 -23.93 -1.36
N GLY A 133 6.07 -24.98 -2.11
CA GLY A 133 5.43 -26.19 -1.65
C GLY A 133 4.18 -25.99 -0.81
N ALA A 134 3.08 -25.57 -1.45
CA ALA A 134 1.80 -26.12 -1.07
C ALA A 134 1.91 -27.65 -1.26
N ASN A 135 1.81 -28.38 -0.15
CA ASN A 135 1.82 -29.83 -0.05
C ASN A 135 0.92 -30.45 -1.13
N PRO A 136 1.45 -31.08 -2.19
CA PRO A 136 0.61 -31.79 -3.14
C PRO A 136 0.54 -33.24 -2.72
N ALA A 137 -0.67 -33.76 -2.60
CA ALA A 137 -1.01 -35.18 -2.61
C ALA A 137 -0.27 -36.06 -1.59
N GLN A 138 -1.01 -36.43 -0.55
CA GLN A 138 -0.88 -37.73 0.06
C GLN A 138 -1.09 -38.80 -1.05
N GLU A 139 -0.01 -39.25 -1.67
CA GLU A 139 0.03 -40.53 -2.36
C GLU A 139 0.29 -41.58 -1.27
N ASP A 140 -0.78 -42.21 -0.82
CA ASP A 140 -0.71 -43.42 0.01
C ASP A 140 0.01 -44.51 -0.82
N LEU A 141 1.32 -44.63 -0.63
CA LEU A 141 2.09 -45.74 -1.17
C LEU A 141 1.79 -46.98 -0.33
N ASP A 142 0.81 -47.76 -0.76
CA ASP A 142 0.58 -49.13 -0.31
C ASP A 142 1.84 -49.96 -0.58
N TYR A 143 2.53 -50.33 0.50
CA TYR A 143 3.70 -51.20 0.47
C TYR A 143 3.22 -52.66 0.35
N ASP A 144 3.05 -53.16 -0.87
CA ASP A 144 2.78 -54.57 -1.15
C ASP A 144 4.05 -55.40 -0.92
N ASP A 145 4.15 -56.00 0.27
CA ASP A 145 5.25 -56.86 0.71
C ASP A 145 5.09 -58.30 0.17
N SER A 146 5.09 -58.44 -1.15
CA SER A 146 5.05 -59.75 -1.82
C SER A 146 6.04 -59.84 -2.98
N ALA A 147 7.31 -60.10 -2.66
CA ALA A 147 8.25 -60.70 -3.61
C ALA A 147 9.41 -61.46 -2.93
N LYS A 148 9.12 -62.74 -2.64
CA LYS A 148 9.94 -63.95 -2.89
C LYS A 148 11.28 -64.17 -2.17
#